data_AF-A0A423HEA0-F1
#
_entry.id   AF-A0A423HEA0-F1
#
_cell.length_a   1.000
_cell.length_b   1.000
_cell.length_c   1.000
_cell.angle_alpha   90.00
_cell.angle_beta   90.00
_cell.angle_gamma   90.00
#
_symmetry.space_group_name_H-M   'P 1'
#
loop_
_entity.id
_entity.type
_entity.pdbx_description
1 polymer ?
#
loop_
_entity_poly.entity_id
_entity_poly.type
_entity_poly.pdbx_seq_one_letter_code
_entity_poly.pdbx_strand_id
1 'polypeptide(L)' 'MRVKASNSKAKPAPAVETSESINDQIALFLKSGGEIQQIAKGVSGQTFGPSKQITLGKK' A
#
# COMPACT_ATOMS: atom_id res chain seq x y z
N MET A 1 5.16 -19.70 34.22
CA MET A 1 4.05 -18.74 34.01
C MET A 1 3.81 -18.62 32.50
N ARG A 2 2.64 -19.01 31.98
CA ARG A 2 2.30 -18.94 30.54
C ARG A 2 1.76 -17.55 30.22
N VAL A 3 2.31 -16.87 29.21
CA VAL A 3 1.67 -15.69 28.61
C VAL A 3 1.56 -15.88 27.10
N LYS A 4 0.31 -16.17 26.71
CA LYS A 4 -0.41 -15.93 25.45
C LYS A 4 0.45 -15.79 24.18
N ALA A 5 0.35 -16.80 23.30
CA ALA A 5 0.74 -16.69 21.91
C ALA A 5 0.16 -15.40 21.30
N SER A 6 1.05 -14.53 20.83
CA SER A 6 0.71 -13.37 20.02
C SER A 6 -0.15 -13.85 18.85
N ASN A 7 -1.31 -13.22 18.69
CA ASN A 7 -2.28 -13.49 17.63
C ASN A 7 -1.67 -13.03 16.29
N SER A 8 -0.68 -13.77 15.77
CA SER A 8 -0.08 -13.46 14.48
C SER A 8 -1.12 -13.83 13.43
N LYS A 9 -1.72 -12.80 12.83
CA LYS A 9 -2.60 -12.99 11.68
C LYS A 9 -1.72 -13.53 10.56
N ALA A 10 -2.14 -14.65 9.97
CA ALA A 10 -1.49 -15.21 8.80
C ALA A 10 -1.35 -14.10 7.73
N LYS A 11 -0.21 -14.08 7.03
CA LYS A 11 -0.02 -13.20 5.89
C LYS A 11 -1.21 -13.39 4.94
N PRO A 12 -1.91 -12.31 4.53
CA PRO A 12 -3.00 -12.43 3.58
C PRO A 12 -2.48 -13.14 2.32
N ALA A 13 -3.34 -13.97 1.74
CA ALA A 13 -3.00 -14.74 0.55
C ALA A 13 -2.51 -13.79 -0.56
N PRO A 14 -1.52 -14.21 -1.39
CA PRO A 14 -1.09 -13.43 -2.53
C PRO A 14 -2.31 -13.13 -3.41
N ALA A 15 -2.46 -11.87 -3.83
CA ALA A 15 -3.56 -11.46 -4.69
C ALA A 15 -3.46 -12.21 -6.03
N VAL A 16 -4.43 -13.07 -6.31
CA VAL A 16 -4.55 -13.86 -7.53
C VAL A 16 -5.47 -13.15 -8.52
N GLU A 17 -5.32 -11.84 -8.66
CA GLU A 17 -6.02 -11.09 -9.72
C GLU A 17 -5.08 -11.04 -10.92
N THR A 18 -5.46 -11.69 -12.02
CA THR A 18 -4.71 -11.68 -13.27
C THR A 18 -4.92 -10.33 -13.97
N SER A 19 -4.02 -9.94 -14.89
CA SER A 19 -4.18 -8.70 -15.64
C SER A 19 -5.52 -8.60 -16.39
N GLU A 20 -6.07 -9.75 -16.79
CA GLU A 20 -7.36 -9.84 -17.48
C GLU A 20 -8.52 -9.50 -16.53
N SER A 21 -8.55 -10.06 -15.31
CA SER A 21 -9.64 -9.79 -14.35
C SER A 21 -9.68 -8.30 -13.94
N ILE A 22 -8.52 -7.67 -13.84
CA ILE A 22 -8.40 -6.24 -13.55
C ILE A 22 -8.98 -5.41 -14.69
N ASN A 23 -8.69 -5.76 -15.95
CA ASN A 23 -9.21 -5.05 -17.11
C ASN A 23 -10.74 -5.14 -17.20
N ASP A 24 -11.31 -6.31 -16.90
CA ASP A 24 -12.76 -6.50 -16.89
C ASP A 24 -13.44 -5.65 -15.81
N GLN A 25 -12.84 -5.59 -14.61
CA GLN A 25 -13.31 -4.72 -13.52
C GLN A 25 -13.26 -3.24 -13.92
N ILE A 26 -12.18 -2.80 -14.57
CA ILE A 26 -12.05 -1.43 -15.10
C ILE A 26 -13.14 -1.15 -16.15
N ALA A 27 -13.36 -2.08 -17.09
CA ALA A 27 -14.36 -1.91 -18.13
C ALA A 27 -15.79 -1.81 -17.56
N LEU A 28 -16.12 -2.61 -16.54
CA LEU A 28 -17.40 -2.52 -15.83
C LEU A 28 -17.57 -1.18 -15.10
N PHE A 29 -16.52 -0.71 -14.42
CA PHE A 29 -16.51 0.57 -13.71
C PHE A 29 -16.70 1.78 -14.65
N LEU A 30 -16.05 1.76 -15.82
CA LEU A 30 -16.25 2.81 -16.83
C LEU A 30 -17.66 2.75 -17.43
N LYS A 31 -18.19 1.55 -17.70
CA LYS A 31 -19.55 1.35 -18.22
C LYS A 31 -20.63 1.80 -17.24
N SER A 32 -20.41 1.68 -15.92
CA SER A 32 -21.34 2.16 -14.91
C SER A 32 -21.35 3.69 -14.74
N GLY A 33 -20.53 4.41 -15.53
CA GLY A 33 -20.41 5.87 -15.47
C GLY A 33 -19.41 6.36 -14.42
N GLY A 34 -18.55 5.48 -13.91
CA GLY A 34 -17.45 5.86 -13.03
C GLY A 34 -16.33 6.56 -13.81
N GLU A 35 -15.81 7.65 -13.26
CA GLU A 35 -14.62 8.34 -13.79
C GLU A 35 -13.37 7.96 -13.00
N ILE A 36 -12.29 7.66 -13.72
CA ILE A 36 -10.98 7.42 -13.11
C ILE A 36 -10.36 8.78 -12.79
N GLN A 37 -10.24 9.09 -11.50
CA GLN A 37 -9.62 10.33 -11.05
C GLN A 37 -8.10 10.19 -11.01
N GLN A 38 -7.41 11.10 -11.69
CA GLN A 38 -5.97 11.23 -11.57
C GLN A 38 -5.63 12.10 -10.36
N ILE A 39 -5.14 11.47 -9.29
CA ILE A 39 -4.60 12.22 -8.16
C ILE A 39 -3.25 12.78 -8.58
N ALA A 40 -3.10 14.10 -8.53
CA ALA A 40 -1.82 14.76 -8.79
C ALA A 40 -0.75 14.17 -7.84
N LYS A 41 0.39 13.76 -8.42
CA LYS A 41 1.53 13.27 -7.64
C LYS A 41 2.00 14.41 -6.72
N GLY A 42 1.97 14.20 -5.40
CA GLY A 42 2.38 15.21 -4.41
C GLY A 42 1.31 15.69 -3.44
N VAL A 43 0.07 15.17 -3.51
CA VAL A 43 -0.99 15.46 -2.50
C VAL A 43 -0.91 14.52 -1.29
N SER A 44 -0.04 13.50 -1.32
CA SER A 44 0.32 12.77 -0.11
C SER A 44 1.04 13.74 0.83
N GLY A 45 0.39 14.19 1.90
CA GLY A 45 1.00 15.01 2.96
C GLY A 45 2.14 14.34 3.73
N GLN A 46 2.76 13.31 3.14
CA GLN A 46 3.92 12.62 3.65
C GLN A 46 5.14 13.51 3.39
N THR A 47 5.37 14.45 4.31
CA THR A 47 6.63 15.19 4.38
C THR A 47 7.72 14.21 4.78
N PHE A 48 8.62 13.88 3.84
CA PHE A 48 9.90 13.25 4.16
C PHE A 48 10.75 14.30 4.88
N GLY A 49 10.51 14.46 6.18
CA GLY A 49 11.34 15.31 7.03
C GLY A 49 12.79 14.84 6.99
N PRO A 50 13.76 15.73 7.24
CA PRO A 50 15.17 15.36 7.21
C PRO A 50 15.42 14.18 8.14
N SER A 51 16.09 13.14 7.65
CA SER A 51 16.48 12.01 8.48
C SER A 51 17.42 12.53 9.57
N LYS A 52 17.07 12.28 10.84
CA LYS A 52 17.97 12.52 11.97
C LYS A 52 19.00 11.39 12.00
N GLN A 53 19.78 11.24 10.94
CA GLN A 53 20.85 10.26 10.88
C GLN A 53 22.08 10.85 11.57
N ILE A 54 22.40 10.34 12.76
CA ILE A 54 23.65 10.66 13.45
C ILE A 54 24.70 9.65 12.97
N THR A 55 25.66 10.13 12.18
CA THR A 55 26.86 9.35 11.85
C THR A 55 27.85 9.48 13.00
N LEU A 56 27.97 8.44 13.83
CA LEU A 56 29.07 8.36 14.79
C LEU A 56 30.36 8.04 14.00
N GLY A 57 31.11 9.09 13.66
CA GLY A 57 32.48 8.92 13.17
C GLY A 57 33.31 8.23 14.23
N LYS A 58 34.00 7.15 13.84
CA LYS A 58 34.97 6.46 14.70
C LYS A 58 36.12 7.42 15.00
N LYS A 59 36.30 7.75 16.28
CA LYS A 59 37.60 8.14 16.82
C LYS A 59 38.26 6.91 17.41
#